data_AF-M7NYI4-F1
#
_entry.id   AF-M7NYI4-F1
#
_cell.length_a   1.000
_cell.length_b   1.000
_cell.length_c   1.000
_cell.angle_alpha   90.00
_cell.angle_beta   90.00
_cell.angle_gamma   90.00
#
_symmetry.space_group_name_H-M   'P 1'
#
loop_
_entity.id
_entity.type
_entity.pdbx_description
1 polymer ?
#
loop_
_entity_poly.entity_id
_entity_poly.type
_entity_poly.pdbx_seq_one_letter_code
_entity_poly.pdbx_strand_id
1 'polypeptide(L)'
;MAAFFKKVLLLAIAFLLLAGALYLIPLPPALMAGRVAAQADYFFEDEERWLREHSFLEAAWVKVLELKLRHDLKKSLEQQFALSADQPAHSIAAATQGVQERYLTQLQAEVPIISTSTLASFVRGYGYCDQLNGFLAFLLADKLERVQLVGITAPGKGGHTVIRTESALGTVWVDAFFCQATFGFEDELSPEGKAHIPLYSAAAGQLFPAGAYQQGIPFNEYGLGYTLKKGANRLSSFFKQKTVDPQQGVVSAVQGVAMAQNPGTQQAMRQALEQELLVHKKLFLEARMLHLYGLQEEALIRYELLQLGTPQGPLARYAAQFASRLSGKAEDLCP
;
A
#
# COMPACT_ATOMS: atom_id res chain seq x y z
N MET A 1 -47.70 7.64 -15.38
CA MET A 1 -46.30 7.12 -15.50
C MET A 1 -45.23 8.20 -15.39
N ALA A 2 -45.26 9.29 -16.17
CA ALA A 2 -44.19 10.32 -16.15
C ALA A 2 -43.95 11.00 -14.78
N ALA A 3 -45.00 11.29 -14.00
CA ALA A 3 -44.87 11.87 -12.67
C ALA A 3 -44.27 10.92 -11.62
N PHE A 4 -44.53 9.60 -11.76
CA PHE A 4 -43.94 8.58 -10.90
C PHE A 4 -42.45 8.41 -11.21
N PHE A 5 -42.08 8.35 -12.49
CA PHE A 5 -40.67 8.26 -12.92
C PHE A 5 -39.85 9.47 -12.46
N LYS A 6 -40.40 10.70 -12.55
CA LYS A 6 -39.74 11.91 -12.04
C LYS A 6 -39.48 11.86 -10.53
N LYS A 7 -40.43 11.35 -9.74
CA LYS A 7 -40.26 11.21 -8.27
C LYS A 7 -39.20 10.17 -7.92
N VAL A 8 -39.19 9.03 -8.60
CA VAL A 8 -38.17 7.98 -8.42
C VAL A 8 -36.78 8.50 -8.79
N LEU A 9 -36.65 9.22 -9.92
CA LEU A 9 -35.38 9.82 -10.34
C LEU A 9 -34.88 10.88 -9.34
N LEU A 10 -35.76 11.75 -8.85
CA LEU A 10 -35.40 12.75 -7.83
C LEU A 10 -34.95 12.10 -6.52
N LEU A 11 -35.63 11.04 -6.08
CA LEU A 11 -35.23 10.27 -4.90
C LEU A 11 -33.88 9.57 -5.10
N ALA A 12 -33.64 9.00 -6.29
CA ALA A 12 -32.37 8.37 -6.61
C ALA A 12 -31.22 9.38 -6.64
N ILE A 13 -31.41 10.56 -7.24
CA ILE A 13 -30.42 11.65 -7.23
C ILE A 13 -30.18 12.13 -5.80
N ALA A 14 -31.23 12.37 -5.01
CA ALA A 14 -31.08 12.79 -3.62
C ALA A 14 -30.33 11.73 -2.78
N PHE A 15 -30.60 10.45 -2.99
CA PHE A 15 -29.87 9.36 -2.35
C PHE A 15 -28.39 9.33 -2.77
N LEU A 16 -28.08 9.50 -4.05
CA LEU A 16 -26.70 9.56 -4.55
C LEU A 16 -25.95 10.78 -4.01
N LEU A 17 -26.62 11.94 -3.94
CA LEU A 17 -26.04 13.16 -3.35
C LEU A 17 -25.78 12.98 -1.86
N LEU A 18 -26.72 12.38 -1.13
CA LEU A 18 -26.55 12.09 0.30
C LEU A 18 -25.43 11.07 0.52
N ALA A 19 -25.37 10.00 -0.28
CA ALA A 19 -24.30 9.01 -0.23
C ALA A 19 -22.93 9.63 -0.56
N GLY A 20 -22.88 10.51 -1.57
CA GLY A 20 -21.69 11.29 -1.90
C GLY A 20 -21.27 12.24 -0.79
N ALA A 21 -22.21 12.97 -0.18
CA ALA A 21 -21.93 13.85 0.95
C ALA A 21 -21.40 13.08 2.16
N LEU A 22 -22.01 11.94 2.49
CA LEU A 22 -21.55 11.05 3.56
C LEU A 22 -20.17 10.43 3.25
N TYR A 23 -19.86 10.19 1.97
CA TYR A 23 -18.54 9.76 1.55
C TYR A 23 -17.46 10.83 1.76
N LEU A 24 -17.80 12.12 1.62
CA LEU A 24 -16.86 13.24 1.76
C LEU A 24 -16.64 13.70 3.22
N ILE A 25 -17.57 13.39 4.13
CA ILE A 25 -17.42 13.72 5.56
C ILE A 25 -16.41 12.75 6.19
N PRO A 26 -15.24 13.20 6.67
CA PRO A 26 -14.24 12.31 7.24
C PRO A 26 -14.79 11.60 8.48
N LEU A 27 -14.56 10.28 8.57
CA LEU A 27 -14.92 9.54 9.78
C LEU A 27 -13.90 9.81 10.89
N PRO A 28 -14.32 9.86 12.16
CA PRO A 28 -13.38 9.92 13.27
C PRO A 28 -12.38 8.75 13.21
N PRO A 29 -11.07 8.98 13.47
CA PRO A 29 -10.05 7.94 13.38
C PRO A 29 -10.39 6.67 14.18
N ALA A 30 -10.91 6.81 15.40
CA ALA A 30 -11.32 5.68 16.24
C ALA A 30 -12.47 4.86 15.62
N LEU A 31 -13.44 5.52 14.99
CA LEU A 31 -14.54 4.84 14.30
C LEU A 31 -14.02 4.10 13.05
N MET A 32 -13.12 4.73 12.29
CA MET A 32 -12.48 4.08 11.15
C MET A 32 -11.65 2.86 11.60
N ALA A 33 -10.87 3.00 12.67
CA ALA A 33 -10.08 1.92 13.25
C ALA A 33 -10.95 0.72 13.62
N GLY A 34 -12.06 0.95 14.35
CA GLY A 34 -13.00 -0.12 14.70
C GLY A 34 -13.66 -0.78 13.48
N ARG A 35 -14.00 -0.02 12.42
CA ARG A 35 -14.56 -0.57 11.18
C ARG A 35 -13.56 -1.42 10.40
N VAL A 36 -12.30 -0.99 10.32
CA VAL A 36 -11.21 -1.76 9.71
C VAL A 36 -10.95 -3.04 10.51
N ALA A 37 -10.85 -2.94 11.83
CA ALA A 37 -10.64 -4.09 12.70
C ALA A 37 -11.79 -5.10 12.62
N ALA A 38 -13.04 -4.64 12.48
CA ALA A 38 -14.19 -5.52 12.27
C ALA A 38 -14.07 -6.38 11.00
N GLN A 39 -13.21 -6.01 10.05
CA GLN A 39 -12.93 -6.73 8.81
C GLN A 39 -11.53 -7.37 8.81
N ALA A 40 -10.99 -7.72 9.99
CA ALA A 40 -9.61 -8.16 10.13
C ALA A 40 -9.19 -9.28 9.17
N ASP A 41 -10.05 -10.28 8.96
CA ASP A 41 -9.75 -11.41 8.09
C ASP A 41 -9.47 -10.96 6.64
N TYR A 42 -10.22 -9.97 6.12
CA TYR A 42 -9.96 -9.39 4.81
C TYR A 42 -8.55 -8.78 4.68
N PHE A 43 -8.04 -8.14 5.73
CA PHE A 43 -6.72 -7.50 5.70
C PHE A 43 -5.57 -8.49 5.84
N PHE A 44 -5.82 -9.71 6.35
CA PHE A 44 -4.79 -10.73 6.60
C PHE A 44 -4.91 -11.96 5.69
N GLU A 45 -5.88 -12.01 4.79
CA GLU A 45 -6.07 -13.10 3.84
C GLU A 45 -5.83 -12.66 2.39
N ASP A 46 -5.55 -13.62 1.51
CA ASP A 46 -5.51 -13.36 0.08
C ASP A 46 -6.90 -12.91 -0.42
N GLU A 47 -6.95 -11.78 -1.15
CA GLU A 47 -8.21 -11.15 -1.59
C GLU A 47 -9.07 -12.14 -2.39
N GLU A 48 -8.46 -12.96 -3.26
CA GLU A 48 -9.21 -13.96 -4.04
C GLU A 48 -9.77 -15.10 -3.19
N ARG A 49 -9.07 -15.49 -2.11
CA ARG A 49 -9.58 -16.49 -1.17
C ARG A 49 -10.74 -15.92 -0.39
N TRP A 50 -10.56 -14.73 0.19
CA TRP A 50 -11.58 -14.06 0.97
C TRP A 50 -12.86 -13.83 0.15
N LEU A 51 -12.73 -13.37 -1.11
CA LEU A 51 -13.87 -13.16 -2.01
C LEU A 51 -14.65 -14.42 -2.37
N ARG A 52 -14.03 -15.61 -2.30
CA ARG A 52 -14.73 -16.89 -2.53
C ARG A 52 -15.51 -17.37 -1.31
N GLU A 53 -15.04 -17.00 -0.12
CA GLU A 53 -15.59 -17.43 1.16
C GLU A 53 -16.70 -16.50 1.66
N HIS A 54 -16.83 -15.29 1.09
CA HIS A 54 -17.78 -14.27 1.52
C HIS A 54 -18.81 -13.92 0.45
N SER A 55 -19.96 -13.42 0.89
CA SER A 55 -21.05 -12.99 0.01
C SER A 55 -20.68 -11.74 -0.79
N PHE A 56 -21.37 -11.53 -1.92
CA PHE A 56 -21.26 -10.29 -2.70
C PHE A 56 -21.55 -9.03 -1.87
N LEU A 57 -22.51 -9.10 -0.94
CA LEU A 57 -22.86 -7.95 -0.10
C LEU A 57 -21.74 -7.59 0.89
N GLU A 58 -21.11 -8.60 1.49
CA GLU A 58 -19.94 -8.40 2.36
C GLU A 58 -18.76 -7.83 1.56
N ALA A 59 -18.49 -8.39 0.37
CA ALA A 59 -17.45 -7.88 -0.51
C ALA A 59 -17.71 -6.43 -0.93
N ALA A 60 -18.93 -6.09 -1.33
CA ALA A 60 -19.32 -4.73 -1.68
C ALA A 60 -19.13 -3.78 -0.49
N TRP A 61 -19.54 -4.19 0.71
CA TRP A 61 -19.37 -3.41 1.93
C TRP A 61 -17.89 -3.14 2.23
N VAL A 62 -17.04 -4.16 2.19
CA VAL A 62 -15.58 -4.02 2.43
C VAL A 62 -14.96 -3.10 1.38
N LYS A 63 -15.36 -3.19 0.11
CA LYS A 63 -14.86 -2.27 -0.93
C LYS A 63 -15.32 -0.83 -0.74
N VAL A 64 -16.55 -0.61 -0.28
CA VAL A 64 -17.01 0.73 0.10
C VAL A 64 -16.19 1.27 1.28
N LEU A 65 -15.91 0.43 2.29
CA LEU A 65 -15.04 0.78 3.40
C LEU A 65 -13.62 1.12 2.91
N GLU A 66 -13.02 0.32 2.02
CA GLU A 66 -11.71 0.61 1.44
C GLU A 66 -11.70 1.94 0.67
N LEU A 67 -12.74 2.24 -0.11
CA LEU A 67 -12.84 3.51 -0.83
C LEU A 67 -12.94 4.69 0.13
N LYS A 68 -13.70 4.55 1.22
CA LYS A 68 -13.84 5.59 2.24
C LYS A 68 -12.54 5.77 3.01
N LEU A 69 -11.92 4.68 3.42
CA LEU A 69 -10.61 4.66 4.06
C LEU A 69 -9.54 5.28 3.17
N ARG A 70 -9.53 4.95 1.88
CA ARG A 70 -8.61 5.53 0.90
C ARG A 70 -8.70 7.06 0.91
N HIS A 71 -9.92 7.60 0.85
CA HIS A 71 -10.13 9.04 0.83
C HIS A 71 -9.67 9.71 2.13
N ASP A 72 -10.16 9.22 3.28
CA ASP A 72 -9.89 9.82 4.59
C ASP A 72 -8.41 9.71 4.97
N LEU A 73 -7.81 8.55 4.74
CA LEU A 73 -6.41 8.32 5.05
C LEU A 73 -5.50 9.15 4.15
N LYS A 74 -5.78 9.21 2.83
CA LYS A 74 -4.99 10.04 1.89
C LYS A 74 -4.96 11.48 2.38
N LYS A 75 -6.13 12.06 2.67
CA LYS A 75 -6.26 13.44 3.14
C LYS A 75 -5.53 13.66 4.46
N SER A 76 -5.64 12.73 5.41
CA SER A 76 -4.92 12.80 6.68
C SER A 76 -3.40 12.79 6.49
N LEU A 77 -2.89 11.87 5.65
CA LEU A 77 -1.45 11.76 5.39
C LEU A 77 -0.92 12.96 4.59
N GLU A 78 -1.66 13.45 3.60
CA GLU A 78 -1.31 14.67 2.87
C GLU A 78 -1.13 15.87 3.82
N GLN A 79 -2.01 16.00 4.82
CA GLN A 79 -1.90 17.03 5.85
C GLN A 79 -0.70 16.79 6.79
N GLN A 80 -0.53 15.56 7.27
CA GLN A 80 0.58 15.19 8.17
C GLN A 80 1.95 15.40 7.51
N PHE A 81 2.08 15.10 6.22
CA PHE A 81 3.34 15.23 5.47
C PHE A 81 3.50 16.60 4.81
N ALA A 82 2.51 17.49 4.94
CA ALA A 82 2.46 18.80 4.28
C ALA A 82 2.68 18.71 2.76
N LEU A 83 1.99 17.77 2.09
CA LEU A 83 2.14 17.57 0.65
C LEU A 83 1.45 18.69 -0.14
N SER A 84 2.17 19.27 -1.10
CA SER A 84 1.69 20.32 -1.98
C SER A 84 2.19 20.14 -3.42
N ALA A 85 1.35 20.51 -4.39
CA ALA A 85 1.75 20.56 -5.80
C ALA A 85 2.77 21.68 -6.08
N ASP A 86 2.79 22.72 -5.25
CA ASP A 86 3.73 23.86 -5.39
C ASP A 86 5.15 23.52 -4.89
N GLN A 87 5.32 22.38 -4.23
CA GLN A 87 6.60 21.96 -3.64
C GLN A 87 6.89 20.49 -3.98
N PRO A 88 7.13 20.16 -5.27
CA PRO A 88 7.28 18.78 -5.71
C PRO A 88 8.43 18.04 -5.00
N ALA A 89 9.57 18.71 -4.76
CA ALA A 89 10.72 18.10 -4.11
C ALA A 89 10.42 17.72 -2.66
N HIS A 90 9.81 18.64 -1.91
CA HIS A 90 9.34 18.39 -0.54
C HIS A 90 8.30 17.27 -0.51
N SER A 91 7.30 17.31 -1.39
CA SER A 91 6.25 16.30 -1.45
C SER A 91 6.79 14.90 -1.72
N ILE A 92 7.74 14.76 -2.64
CA ILE A 92 8.41 13.48 -2.90
C ILE A 92 9.15 13.01 -1.65
N ALA A 93 10.00 13.85 -1.06
CA ALA A 93 10.81 13.47 0.10
C ALA A 93 9.94 13.12 1.32
N ALA A 94 9.01 13.99 1.69
CA ALA A 94 8.14 13.84 2.86
C ALA A 94 7.20 12.64 2.72
N ALA A 95 6.59 12.42 1.54
CA ALA A 95 5.74 11.26 1.32
C ALA A 95 6.55 9.95 1.39
N THR A 96 7.74 9.93 0.79
CA THR A 96 8.60 8.74 0.76
C THR A 96 9.07 8.36 2.16
N GLN A 97 9.62 9.33 2.92
CA GLN A 97 10.03 9.11 4.30
C GLN A 97 8.83 8.73 5.19
N GLY A 98 7.73 9.46 5.09
CA GLY A 98 6.53 9.21 5.90
C GLY A 98 5.94 7.81 5.66
N VAL A 99 6.02 7.31 4.42
CA VAL A 99 5.63 5.95 4.05
C VAL A 99 6.63 4.91 4.59
N GLN A 100 7.94 5.15 4.47
CA GLN A 100 8.99 4.27 5.01
C GLN A 100 8.85 4.07 6.52
N GLU A 101 8.60 5.16 7.27
CA GLU A 101 8.36 5.11 8.72
C GLU A 101 7.15 4.24 9.09
N ARG A 102 6.12 4.23 8.22
CA ARG A 102 4.84 3.57 8.50
C ARG A 102 4.71 2.18 7.90
N TYR A 103 5.75 1.63 7.27
CA TYR A 103 5.69 0.34 6.57
C TYR A 103 6.95 -0.51 6.78
N LEU A 104 6.76 -1.81 7.01
CA LEU A 104 7.83 -2.81 7.09
C LEU A 104 8.00 -3.49 5.73
N THR A 105 9.20 -3.42 5.18
CA THR A 105 9.56 -4.18 3.98
C THR A 105 9.96 -5.61 4.35
N GLN A 106 9.98 -6.51 3.35
CA GLN A 106 10.47 -7.87 3.55
C GLN A 106 11.95 -7.96 3.96
N LEU A 107 12.70 -6.87 3.80
CA LEU A 107 14.10 -6.77 4.19
C LEU A 107 14.24 -6.49 5.68
N GLN A 108 13.24 -5.83 6.27
CA GLN A 108 13.23 -5.44 7.69
C GLN A 108 12.58 -6.50 8.57
N ALA A 109 11.64 -7.27 8.03
CA ALA A 109 10.94 -8.32 8.75
C ALA A 109 10.55 -9.47 7.83
N GLU A 110 10.48 -10.68 8.39
CA GLU A 110 9.81 -11.80 7.73
C GLU A 110 8.31 -11.49 7.66
N VAL A 111 7.80 -11.22 6.47
CA VAL A 111 6.39 -10.86 6.23
C VAL A 111 5.79 -11.84 5.22
N PRO A 112 4.55 -12.32 5.42
CA PRO A 112 3.95 -13.30 4.52
C PRO A 112 3.50 -12.68 3.19
N ILE A 113 3.52 -13.49 2.13
CA ILE A 113 2.86 -13.16 0.86
C ILE A 113 1.35 -13.12 1.07
N ILE A 114 0.77 -11.92 1.01
CA ILE A 114 -0.67 -11.68 1.05
C ILE A 114 -1.06 -10.78 -0.13
N SER A 115 -1.73 -11.38 -1.12
CA SER A 115 -2.20 -10.68 -2.31
C SER A 115 -3.49 -9.93 -2.01
N THR A 116 -3.34 -8.66 -1.62
CA THR A 116 -4.44 -7.74 -1.28
C THR A 116 -4.26 -6.40 -1.98
N SER A 117 -5.23 -5.49 -1.82
CA SER A 117 -5.09 -4.14 -2.33
C SER A 117 -3.88 -3.45 -1.70
N THR A 118 -3.25 -2.55 -2.45
CA THR A 118 -2.16 -1.69 -1.97
C THR A 118 -2.52 -0.98 -0.65
N LEU A 119 -3.77 -0.51 -0.53
CA LEU A 119 -4.27 0.11 0.70
C LEU A 119 -4.33 -0.88 1.86
N ALA A 120 -4.86 -2.08 1.65
CA ALA A 120 -4.95 -3.11 2.68
C ALA A 120 -3.56 -3.50 3.20
N SER A 121 -2.58 -3.64 2.30
CA SER A 121 -1.19 -3.88 2.69
C SER A 121 -0.59 -2.71 3.47
N PHE A 122 -0.88 -1.45 3.10
CA PHE A 122 -0.42 -0.28 3.84
C PHE A 122 -1.04 -0.17 5.25
N VAL A 123 -2.33 -0.47 5.37
CA VAL A 123 -3.05 -0.55 6.65
C VAL A 123 -2.43 -1.62 7.54
N ARG A 124 -2.25 -2.84 7.01
CA ARG A 124 -1.55 -3.93 7.69
C ARG A 124 -0.10 -3.56 8.05
N GLY A 125 0.51 -2.67 7.26
CA GLY A 125 1.82 -2.09 7.52
C GLY A 125 2.98 -2.89 6.95
N TYR A 126 2.73 -3.90 6.12
CA TYR A 126 3.82 -4.68 5.52
C TYR A 126 3.45 -5.34 4.19
N GLY A 127 4.49 -5.63 3.41
CA GLY A 127 4.36 -6.27 2.10
C GLY A 127 5.51 -5.94 1.14
N TYR A 128 5.23 -6.05 -0.15
CA TYR A 128 6.22 -6.04 -1.23
C TYR A 128 6.41 -4.66 -1.87
N CYS A 129 7.46 -4.53 -2.69
CA CYS A 129 7.81 -3.28 -3.36
C CYS A 129 6.65 -2.68 -4.16
N ASP A 130 5.86 -3.49 -4.87
CA ASP A 130 4.70 -3.04 -5.64
C ASP A 130 3.56 -2.51 -4.76
N GLN A 131 3.38 -3.08 -3.57
CA GLN A 131 2.37 -2.66 -2.59
C GLN A 131 2.79 -1.37 -1.89
N LEU A 132 4.06 -1.25 -1.51
CA LEU A 132 4.59 -0.04 -0.88
C LEU A 132 4.63 1.14 -1.85
N ASN A 133 5.30 0.94 -2.99
CA ASN A 133 5.43 1.99 -4.01
C ASN A 133 4.10 2.30 -4.69
N GLY A 134 3.18 1.33 -4.78
CA GLY A 134 1.81 1.60 -5.21
C GLY A 134 1.06 2.56 -4.29
N PHE A 135 1.30 2.51 -2.98
CA PHE A 135 0.62 3.42 -2.04
C PHE A 135 1.24 4.81 -2.11
N LEU A 136 2.57 4.88 -2.17
CA LEU A 136 3.29 6.14 -2.36
C LEU A 136 2.89 6.83 -3.67
N ALA A 137 2.78 6.08 -4.78
CA ALA A 137 2.30 6.61 -6.04
C ALA A 137 0.89 7.21 -5.92
N PHE A 138 0.00 6.55 -5.17
CA PHE A 138 -1.33 7.05 -4.90
C PHE A 138 -1.33 8.37 -4.08
N LEU A 139 -0.41 8.53 -3.13
CA LEU A 139 -0.26 9.79 -2.38
C LEU A 139 0.25 10.94 -3.27
N LEU A 140 1.13 10.65 -4.22
CA LEU A 140 1.75 11.65 -5.10
C LEU A 140 0.92 12.01 -6.33
N ALA A 141 -0.09 11.21 -6.69
CA ALA A 141 -0.79 11.26 -7.98
C ALA A 141 -1.45 12.61 -8.34
N ASP A 142 -1.81 13.43 -7.35
CA ASP A 142 -2.39 14.76 -7.55
C ASP A 142 -1.43 15.89 -7.16
N LYS A 143 -0.18 15.57 -6.80
CA LYS A 143 0.86 16.54 -6.42
C LYS A 143 1.90 16.75 -7.52
N LEU A 144 1.92 15.86 -8.52
CA LEU A 144 2.89 15.85 -9.61
C LEU A 144 2.15 15.73 -10.95
N GLU A 145 2.79 16.14 -12.05
CA GLU A 145 2.17 16.14 -13.38
C GLU A 145 1.92 14.71 -13.89
N ARG A 146 2.88 13.81 -13.61
CA ARG A 146 2.76 12.39 -13.92
C ARG A 146 3.32 11.57 -12.77
N VAL A 147 2.62 10.49 -12.43
CA VAL A 147 3.08 9.47 -11.47
C VAL A 147 2.75 8.10 -12.04
N GLN A 148 3.77 7.25 -12.17
CA GLN A 148 3.61 5.95 -12.83
C GLN A 148 4.41 4.87 -12.12
N LEU A 149 3.75 3.72 -11.84
CA LEU A 149 4.44 2.54 -11.37
C LEU A 149 5.12 1.82 -12.52
N VAL A 150 6.37 1.43 -12.28
CA VAL A 150 7.26 0.85 -13.28
C VAL A 150 7.88 -0.42 -12.73
N GLY A 151 7.61 -1.55 -13.38
CA GLY A 151 8.25 -2.82 -13.09
C GLY A 151 9.61 -2.95 -13.78
N ILE A 152 10.65 -3.19 -12.99
CA ILE A 152 12.04 -3.42 -13.40
C ILE A 152 12.35 -4.90 -13.27
N THR A 153 12.76 -5.52 -14.37
CA THR A 153 13.26 -6.90 -14.38
C THR A 153 14.69 -6.89 -14.92
N ALA A 154 15.67 -7.26 -14.10
CA ALA A 154 17.05 -7.41 -14.54
C ALA A 154 17.43 -8.91 -14.60
N PRO A 155 18.16 -9.37 -15.64
CA PRO A 155 18.62 -10.75 -15.70
C PRO A 155 19.40 -11.15 -14.43
N GLY A 156 19.00 -12.23 -13.78
CA GLY A 156 19.63 -12.72 -12.54
C GLY A 156 19.24 -11.97 -11.26
N LYS A 157 18.40 -10.93 -11.34
CA LYS A 157 17.78 -10.27 -10.18
C LYS A 157 16.26 -10.49 -10.20
N GLY A 158 15.63 -10.61 -9.03
CA GLY A 158 14.17 -10.63 -8.95
C GLY A 158 13.56 -9.30 -9.42
N GLY A 159 12.28 -9.30 -9.79
CA GLY A 159 11.59 -8.09 -10.22
C GLY A 159 11.43 -7.09 -9.06
N HIS A 160 11.50 -5.80 -9.40
CA HIS A 160 11.30 -4.70 -8.46
C HIS A 160 10.33 -3.68 -9.06
N THR A 161 9.55 -2.99 -8.24
CA THR A 161 8.64 -1.94 -8.71
C THR A 161 9.08 -0.61 -8.14
N VAL A 162 9.26 0.39 -8.98
CA VAL A 162 9.58 1.78 -8.60
C VAL A 162 8.53 2.73 -9.16
N ILE A 163 8.65 4.02 -8.84
CA ILE A 163 7.77 5.07 -9.35
C ILE A 163 8.58 5.99 -10.25
N ARG A 164 8.08 6.28 -11.45
CA ARG A 164 8.54 7.37 -12.29
C ARG A 164 7.61 8.56 -12.12
N THR A 165 8.17 9.73 -11.88
CA THR A 165 7.41 10.97 -11.71
C THR A 165 7.89 12.06 -12.66
N GLU A 166 6.98 12.95 -13.06
CA GLU A 166 7.28 14.14 -13.86
C GLU A 166 6.66 15.37 -13.16
N SER A 167 7.41 16.47 -13.11
CA SER A 167 7.01 17.77 -12.53
C SER A 167 7.97 18.87 -13.00
N ALA A 168 7.90 20.07 -12.40
CA ALA A 168 8.88 21.14 -12.59
C ALA A 168 10.34 20.72 -12.33
N LEU A 169 10.57 19.63 -11.57
CA LEU A 169 11.91 19.07 -11.33
C LEU A 169 12.49 18.29 -12.53
N GLY A 170 11.69 17.99 -13.55
CA GLY A 170 12.01 17.01 -14.58
C GLY A 170 11.55 15.60 -14.18
N THR A 171 12.26 14.57 -14.68
CA THR A 171 11.94 13.16 -14.36
C THR A 171 12.65 12.71 -13.10
N VAL A 172 11.89 12.27 -12.09
CA VAL A 172 12.42 11.73 -10.83
C VAL A 172 11.92 10.31 -10.62
N TRP A 173 12.85 9.41 -10.30
CA TRP A 173 12.59 8.04 -9.91
C TRP A 173 12.51 7.95 -8.40
N VAL A 174 11.47 7.30 -7.88
CA VAL A 174 11.16 7.23 -6.45
C VAL A 174 10.92 5.78 -6.03
N ASP A 175 11.46 5.41 -4.88
CA ASP A 175 11.39 4.06 -4.30
C ASP A 175 11.41 4.12 -2.77
N ALA A 176 10.29 3.83 -2.12
CA ALA A 176 10.24 3.75 -0.66
C ALA A 176 10.79 2.42 -0.10
N PHE A 177 11.15 1.45 -0.93
CA PHE A 177 11.53 0.11 -0.46
C PHE A 177 12.99 0.02 0.01
N PHE A 178 13.88 0.84 -0.55
CA PHE A 178 15.32 0.87 -0.25
C PHE A 178 15.77 2.24 0.26
N CYS A 179 17.00 2.32 0.78
CA CYS A 179 17.57 3.54 1.37
C CYS A 179 17.74 4.68 0.37
N GLN A 180 18.10 4.37 -0.88
CA GLN A 180 18.25 5.39 -1.91
C GLN A 180 16.90 5.67 -2.53
N ALA A 181 16.12 6.47 -1.82
CA ALA A 181 14.69 6.54 -2.06
C ALA A 181 14.28 7.39 -3.27
N THR A 182 15.20 8.23 -3.79
CA THR A 182 14.93 9.11 -4.93
C THR A 182 16.20 9.37 -5.75
N PHE A 183 16.08 9.40 -7.08
CA PHE A 183 17.16 9.87 -7.97
C PHE A 183 16.64 10.41 -9.30
N GLY A 184 17.47 11.12 -10.05
CA GLY A 184 17.20 11.52 -11.43
C GLY A 184 18.44 11.41 -12.32
N PHE A 185 18.22 11.30 -13.63
CA PHE A 185 19.31 11.38 -14.61
C PHE A 185 19.61 12.85 -14.93
N GLU A 186 20.89 13.17 -15.13
CA GLU A 186 21.34 14.56 -15.26
C GLU A 186 20.70 15.28 -16.46
N ASP A 187 20.43 14.58 -17.54
CA ASP A 187 19.80 15.08 -18.76
C ASP A 187 18.26 15.16 -18.66
N GLU A 188 17.66 14.51 -17.66
CA GLU A 188 16.21 14.49 -17.44
C GLU A 188 15.75 15.42 -16.30
N LEU A 189 16.68 15.92 -15.49
CA LEU A 189 16.40 16.87 -14.41
C LEU A 189 16.47 18.32 -14.91
N SER A 190 15.50 19.13 -14.47
CA SER A 190 15.55 20.58 -14.63
C SER A 190 16.65 21.20 -13.74
N PRO A 191 17.02 22.47 -13.94
CA PRO A 191 17.95 23.16 -13.04
C PRO A 191 17.51 23.12 -11.56
N GLU A 192 16.20 23.23 -11.31
CA GLU A 192 15.61 23.07 -9.97
C GLU A 192 15.73 21.63 -9.48
N GLY A 193 15.43 20.65 -10.35
CA GLY A 193 15.60 19.23 -10.05
C GLY A 193 17.02 18.89 -9.61
N LYS A 194 18.04 19.40 -10.32
CA LYS A 194 19.45 19.19 -9.98
C LYS A 194 19.86 19.76 -8.61
N ALA A 195 19.14 20.76 -8.10
CA ALA A 195 19.40 21.36 -6.79
C ALA A 195 18.84 20.52 -5.63
N HIS A 196 17.80 19.72 -5.88
CA HIS A 196 17.05 19.03 -4.83
C HIS A 196 17.09 17.50 -4.92
N ILE A 197 17.29 16.95 -6.12
CA ILE A 197 17.22 15.52 -6.38
C ILE A 197 18.63 14.97 -6.59
N PRO A 198 19.03 13.92 -5.85
CA PRO A 198 20.30 13.25 -6.08
C PRO A 198 20.42 12.73 -7.52
N LEU A 199 21.58 12.95 -8.14
CA LEU A 199 21.88 12.34 -9.43
C LEU A 199 22.02 10.83 -9.30
N TYR A 200 21.64 10.13 -10.36
CA TYR A 200 21.84 8.69 -10.47
C TYR A 200 23.31 8.33 -10.20
N SER A 201 23.53 7.32 -9.36
CA SER A 201 24.86 6.85 -8.94
C SER A 201 25.00 5.34 -9.15
N ALA A 202 26.23 4.82 -9.04
CA ALA A 202 26.48 3.38 -9.10
C ALA A 202 25.72 2.59 -7.99
N ALA A 203 25.44 3.22 -6.85
CA ALA A 203 24.60 2.66 -5.80
C ALA A 203 23.14 2.50 -6.27
N ALA A 204 22.59 3.52 -6.95
CA ALA A 204 21.26 3.43 -7.57
C ALA A 204 21.22 2.36 -8.66
N GLY A 205 22.35 2.11 -9.32
CA GLY A 205 22.50 1.06 -10.33
C GLY A 205 22.32 -0.37 -9.84
N GLN A 206 22.39 -0.59 -8.53
CA GLN A 206 22.02 -1.88 -7.97
C GLN A 206 20.50 -2.14 -8.03
N LEU A 207 19.71 -1.07 -7.98
CA LEU A 207 18.24 -1.06 -7.96
C LEU A 207 17.63 -0.81 -9.35
N PHE A 208 18.28 0.03 -10.15
CA PHE A 208 17.81 0.49 -11.44
C PHE A 208 18.87 0.25 -12.53
N PRO A 209 18.64 -0.63 -13.52
CA PRO A 209 19.62 -0.89 -14.57
C PRO A 209 19.63 0.26 -15.61
N ALA A 210 20.36 1.35 -15.34
CA ALA A 210 20.41 2.52 -16.23
C ALA A 210 20.78 2.19 -17.67
N GLY A 211 21.66 1.20 -17.90
CA GLY A 211 22.02 0.77 -19.25
C GLY A 211 20.83 0.20 -20.03
N ALA A 212 19.91 -0.52 -19.38
CA ALA A 212 18.69 -1.01 -20.02
C ALA A 212 17.71 0.13 -20.34
N TYR A 213 17.60 1.10 -19.41
CA TYR A 213 16.75 2.28 -19.58
C TYR A 213 17.23 3.17 -20.74
N GLN A 214 18.53 3.50 -20.77
CA GLN A 214 19.14 4.32 -21.82
C GLN A 214 19.08 3.65 -23.20
N GLN A 215 19.00 2.31 -23.24
CA GLN A 215 18.81 1.53 -24.46
C GLN A 215 17.34 1.42 -24.90
N GLY A 216 16.42 2.08 -24.19
CA GLY A 216 14.99 2.07 -24.49
C GLY A 216 14.32 0.72 -24.26
N ILE A 217 14.91 -0.16 -23.43
CA ILE A 217 14.28 -1.43 -23.06
C ILE A 217 13.02 -1.09 -22.27
N PRO A 218 11.83 -1.54 -22.72
CA PRO A 218 10.58 -1.14 -22.12
C PRO A 218 10.48 -1.71 -20.71
N PHE A 219 10.33 -0.80 -19.74
CA PHE A 219 9.86 -1.21 -18.42
C PHE A 219 8.35 -1.47 -18.45
N ASN A 220 7.89 -2.37 -17.58
CA ASN A 220 6.47 -2.70 -17.51
C ASN A 220 5.70 -1.56 -16.84
N GLU A 221 5.07 -0.73 -17.64
CA GLU A 221 4.19 0.34 -17.18
C GLU A 221 2.83 -0.22 -16.74
N TYR A 222 2.47 0.00 -15.48
CA TYR A 222 1.15 -0.37 -14.96
C TYR A 222 0.09 0.69 -15.33
N GLY A 223 -0.21 0.82 -16.62
CA GLY A 223 -1.19 1.78 -17.14
C GLY A 223 -2.66 1.33 -17.03
N LEU A 224 -3.59 2.12 -17.58
CA LEU A 224 -5.03 1.85 -17.55
C LEU A 224 -5.38 0.45 -18.10
N GLY A 225 -4.74 0.04 -19.20
CA GLY A 225 -4.98 -1.28 -19.81
C GLY A 225 -4.64 -2.46 -18.89
N TYR A 226 -3.54 -2.35 -18.12
CA TYR A 226 -3.19 -3.33 -17.11
C TYR A 226 -4.23 -3.37 -15.99
N THR A 227 -4.66 -2.21 -15.50
CA THR A 227 -5.68 -2.08 -14.45
C THR A 227 -7.03 -2.66 -14.87
N LEU A 228 -7.47 -2.40 -16.11
CA LEU A 228 -8.70 -2.96 -16.66
C LEU A 228 -8.63 -4.48 -16.80
N LYS A 229 -7.50 -5.01 -17.29
CA LYS A 229 -7.27 -6.47 -17.39
C LYS A 229 -7.29 -7.13 -16.00
N LYS A 230 -6.63 -6.53 -15.01
CA LYS A 230 -6.63 -7.02 -13.63
C LYS A 230 -8.03 -6.97 -13.00
N GLY A 231 -8.77 -5.88 -13.23
CA GLY A 231 -10.17 -5.74 -12.80
C GLY A 231 -11.09 -6.79 -13.43
N ALA A 232 -10.95 -7.03 -14.74
CA ALA A 232 -11.72 -8.05 -15.45
C ALA A 232 -11.41 -9.47 -14.93
N ASN A 233 -10.14 -9.78 -14.66
CA ASN A 233 -9.73 -11.07 -14.08
C ASN A 233 -10.35 -11.28 -12.70
N ARG A 234 -10.33 -10.26 -11.84
CA ARG A 234 -10.94 -10.29 -10.49
C ARG A 234 -12.46 -10.45 -10.55
N LEU A 235 -13.11 -9.77 -11.49
CA LEU A 235 -14.55 -9.95 -11.70
C LEU A 235 -14.84 -11.38 -12.18
N SER A 236 -14.04 -11.91 -13.11
CA SER A 236 -14.19 -13.29 -13.57
C SER A 236 -13.93 -14.32 -12.48
N SER A 237 -13.01 -14.08 -11.54
CA SER A 237 -12.76 -15.02 -10.43
C SER A 237 -13.90 -15.02 -9.41
N PHE A 238 -14.54 -13.88 -9.20
CA PHE A 238 -15.76 -13.78 -8.38
C PHE A 238 -16.90 -14.67 -8.90
N PHE A 239 -17.06 -14.74 -10.23
CA PHE A 239 -18.12 -15.55 -10.86
C PHE A 239 -17.71 -17.00 -11.16
N LYS A 240 -16.42 -17.33 -11.08
CA LYS A 240 -15.92 -18.70 -11.28
C LYS A 240 -15.57 -19.32 -9.94
N GLN A 241 -16.55 -19.96 -9.30
CA GLN A 241 -16.28 -20.99 -8.29
C GLN A 241 -15.60 -22.19 -8.97
N LYS A 242 -14.28 -22.17 -9.11
CA LYS A 242 -13.52 -23.39 -9.38
C LYS A 242 -12.67 -23.72 -8.17
N THR A 243 -12.73 -24.98 -7.76
CA THR A 243 -11.74 -25.64 -6.92
C THR A 243 -10.36 -25.42 -7.55
N VAL A 244 -9.56 -24.57 -6.91
CA VAL A 244 -8.15 -24.39 -7.28
C VAL A 244 -7.32 -25.11 -6.23
N ASP A 245 -6.46 -25.98 -6.74
CA ASP A 245 -5.40 -26.66 -6.02
C ASP A 245 -4.60 -25.62 -5.20
N PRO A 246 -4.42 -25.78 -3.87
CA PRO A 246 -3.75 -24.80 -3.00
C PRO A 246 -2.38 -24.35 -3.50
N GLN A 247 -1.75 -25.11 -4.40
CA GLN A 247 -0.45 -24.79 -5.00
C GLN A 247 -0.51 -23.76 -6.15
N GLN A 248 -1.68 -23.48 -6.74
CA GLN A 248 -1.81 -22.54 -7.88
C GLN A 248 -1.98 -21.07 -7.48
N GLY A 249 -2.19 -20.76 -6.20
CA GLY A 249 -2.24 -19.38 -5.68
C GLY A 249 -0.90 -18.63 -5.76
N VAL A 250 0.18 -19.33 -6.11
CA VAL A 250 1.56 -18.81 -6.13
C VAL A 250 1.89 -18.06 -7.44
N VAL A 251 1.06 -18.16 -8.49
CA VAL A 251 1.47 -17.74 -9.86
C VAL A 251 0.94 -16.36 -10.30
N SER A 252 0.31 -15.58 -9.42
CA SER A 252 -0.16 -14.20 -9.77
C SER A 252 0.48 -13.07 -8.96
N ALA A 253 1.43 -13.38 -8.07
CA ALA A 253 2.35 -12.38 -7.58
C ALA A 253 3.45 -12.22 -8.65
N VAL A 254 3.48 -11.04 -9.28
CA VAL A 254 4.67 -10.57 -10.00
C VAL A 254 5.88 -10.90 -9.13
N GLN A 255 6.86 -11.61 -9.70
CA GLN A 255 8.10 -12.03 -9.04
C GLN A 255 8.79 -10.83 -8.41
N GLY A 256 8.37 -10.49 -7.18
CA GLY A 256 9.04 -9.58 -6.30
C GLY A 256 10.36 -10.23 -5.90
N VAL A 257 11.40 -9.42 -5.83
CA VAL A 257 12.75 -9.73 -5.36
C VAL A 257 12.83 -11.07 -4.64
N ALA A 258 13.37 -12.09 -5.31
CA ALA A 258 13.87 -13.29 -4.66
C ALA A 258 15.12 -12.89 -3.86
N MET A 259 14.94 -12.11 -2.79
CA MET A 259 15.86 -12.14 -1.67
C MET A 259 15.56 -13.46 -0.99
N ALA A 260 16.59 -14.28 -0.81
CA ALA A 260 16.53 -15.65 -0.37
C ALA A 260 15.92 -15.80 1.03
N GLN A 261 14.61 -15.61 1.18
CA GLN A 261 13.86 -16.15 2.27
C GLN A 261 13.42 -17.55 1.86
N ASN A 262 13.84 -18.54 2.63
CA ASN A 262 13.51 -19.93 2.40
C ASN A 262 11.97 -20.04 2.26
N PRO A 263 11.44 -20.65 1.18
CA PRO A 263 10.00 -20.83 1.01
C PRO A 263 9.30 -21.45 2.23
N GLY A 264 10.02 -22.29 3.00
CA GLY A 264 9.55 -22.83 4.26
C GLY A 264 9.30 -21.78 5.35
N THR A 265 10.14 -20.74 5.44
CA THR A 265 9.97 -19.63 6.40
C THR A 265 8.74 -18.79 6.06
N GLN A 266 8.53 -18.51 4.78
CA GLN A 266 7.36 -17.76 4.29
C GLN A 266 6.05 -18.49 4.58
N GLN A 267 6.03 -19.80 4.31
CA GLN A 267 4.87 -20.65 4.59
C GLN A 267 4.61 -20.77 6.11
N ALA A 268 5.65 -20.93 6.92
CA ALA A 268 5.52 -20.98 8.38
C ALA A 268 4.99 -19.66 8.95
N MET A 269 5.45 -18.51 8.45
CA MET A 269 4.96 -17.20 8.88
C MET A 269 3.48 -17.02 8.54
N ARG A 270 3.08 -17.44 7.34
CA ARG A 270 1.67 -17.41 6.93
C ARG A 270 0.81 -18.28 7.84
N GLN A 271 1.24 -19.51 8.14
CA GLN A 271 0.53 -20.40 9.06
C GLN A 271 0.43 -19.82 10.47
N ALA A 272 1.51 -19.22 10.98
CA ALA A 272 1.51 -18.56 12.28
C ALA A 272 0.52 -17.38 12.33
N LEU A 273 0.44 -16.60 11.25
CA LEU A 273 -0.51 -15.50 11.14
C LEU A 273 -1.97 -15.98 10.98
N GLU A 274 -2.20 -17.08 10.26
CA GLU A 274 -3.52 -17.70 10.15
C GLU A 274 -4.01 -18.19 11.53
N GLN A 275 -3.12 -18.69 12.38
CA GLN A 275 -3.40 -19.16 13.74
C GLN A 275 -3.54 -18.05 14.80
N GLU A 276 -3.17 -16.80 14.47
CA GLU A 276 -3.37 -15.67 15.41
C GLU A 276 -4.85 -15.47 15.74
N LEU A 277 -5.12 -15.24 17.02
CA LEU A 277 -6.49 -15.02 17.49
C LEU A 277 -7.08 -13.78 16.81
N LEU A 278 -8.35 -13.85 16.42
CA LEU A 278 -9.06 -12.74 15.78
C LEU A 278 -9.00 -11.45 16.62
N VAL A 279 -9.02 -11.56 17.95
CA VAL A 279 -8.88 -10.41 18.85
C VAL A 279 -7.52 -9.71 18.71
N HIS A 280 -6.44 -10.44 18.44
CA HIS A 280 -5.11 -9.87 18.20
C HIS A 280 -5.01 -9.21 16.84
N LYS A 281 -5.57 -9.84 15.80
CA LYS A 281 -5.68 -9.25 14.46
C LYS A 281 -6.44 -7.92 14.52
N LYS A 282 -7.56 -7.89 15.24
CA LYS A 282 -8.35 -6.68 15.50
C LYS A 282 -7.54 -5.61 16.22
N LEU A 283 -6.95 -5.94 17.36
CA LEU A 283 -6.17 -5.02 18.17
C LEU A 283 -4.99 -4.43 17.39
N PHE A 284 -4.29 -5.26 16.61
CA PHE A 284 -3.20 -4.82 15.74
C PHE A 284 -3.68 -3.83 14.67
N LEU A 285 -4.78 -4.12 13.98
CA LEU A 285 -5.33 -3.22 12.96
C LEU A 285 -5.84 -1.91 13.56
N GLU A 286 -6.45 -1.93 14.74
CA GLU A 286 -6.80 -0.70 15.44
C GLU A 286 -5.56 0.15 15.74
N ALA A 287 -4.50 -0.47 16.29
CA ALA A 287 -3.24 0.20 16.58
C ALA A 287 -2.62 0.82 15.32
N ARG A 288 -2.56 0.04 14.22
CA ARG A 288 -2.11 0.50 12.90
C ARG A 288 -2.94 1.69 12.41
N MET A 289 -4.25 1.62 12.47
CA MET A 289 -5.11 2.70 11.99
C MET A 289 -4.90 3.99 12.79
N LEU A 290 -4.79 3.90 14.12
CA LEU A 290 -4.53 5.06 14.97
C LEU A 290 -3.15 5.67 14.67
N HIS A 291 -2.12 4.83 14.51
CA HIS A 291 -0.79 5.26 14.08
C HIS A 291 -0.85 6.02 12.74
N LEU A 292 -1.53 5.45 11.74
CA LEU A 292 -1.67 6.07 10.42
C LEU A 292 -2.42 7.41 10.45
N TYR A 293 -3.35 7.60 11.39
CA TYR A 293 -4.04 8.87 11.63
C TYR A 293 -3.28 9.83 12.55
N GLY A 294 -2.07 9.50 13.00
CA GLY A 294 -1.26 10.34 13.87
C GLY A 294 -1.64 10.31 15.35
N LEU A 295 -2.49 9.38 15.78
CA LEU A 295 -2.87 9.16 17.18
C LEU A 295 -1.86 8.22 17.84
N GLN A 296 -0.68 8.76 18.13
CA GLN A 296 0.50 7.99 18.53
C GLN A 296 0.34 7.32 19.91
N GLU A 297 -0.18 8.04 20.90
CA GLU A 297 -0.35 7.52 22.26
C GLU A 297 -1.33 6.34 22.27
N GLU A 298 -2.47 6.48 21.61
CA GLU A 298 -3.49 5.43 21.54
C GLU A 298 -3.04 4.22 20.72
N ALA A 299 -2.16 4.43 19.73
CA ALA A 299 -1.53 3.36 18.97
C ALA A 299 -0.52 2.58 19.83
N LEU A 300 0.35 3.28 20.58
CA LEU A 300 1.34 2.69 21.48
C LEU A 300 0.67 1.81 22.54
N ILE A 301 -0.37 2.32 23.20
CA ILE A 301 -1.14 1.54 24.20
C ILE A 301 -1.63 0.21 23.61
N ARG A 302 -2.15 0.22 22.38
CA ARG A 302 -2.65 -1.01 21.74
C ARG A 302 -1.54 -1.95 21.29
N TYR A 303 -0.41 -1.41 20.82
CA TYR A 303 0.77 -2.23 20.52
C TYR A 303 1.34 -2.90 21.77
N GLU A 304 1.35 -2.20 22.91
CA GLU A 304 1.79 -2.75 24.20
C GLU A 304 0.83 -3.83 24.70
N LEU A 305 -0.48 -3.59 24.64
CA LEU A 305 -1.49 -4.59 24.99
C LEU A 305 -1.35 -5.86 24.16
N LEU A 306 -1.08 -5.73 22.86
CA LEU A 306 -0.84 -6.88 21.99
C LEU A 306 0.42 -7.65 22.38
N GLN A 307 1.52 -6.94 22.68
CA GLN A 307 2.78 -7.56 23.12
C GLN A 307 2.65 -8.28 24.46
N LEU A 308 1.83 -7.77 25.39
CA LEU A 308 1.55 -8.44 26.66
C LEU A 308 0.68 -9.71 26.48
N GLY A 309 -0.24 -9.70 25.52
CA GLY A 309 -1.13 -10.82 25.24
C GLY A 309 -0.47 -11.99 24.50
N THR A 310 0.38 -11.70 23.51
CA THR A 310 1.07 -12.72 22.69
C THR A 310 2.50 -12.34 22.36
N PRO A 311 3.42 -12.30 23.34
CA PRO A 311 4.78 -11.79 23.13
C PRO A 311 5.58 -12.49 22.03
N GLN A 312 5.24 -13.74 21.70
CA GLN A 312 5.90 -14.54 20.66
C GLN A 312 5.13 -14.59 19.31
N GLY A 313 3.94 -13.97 19.25
CA GLY A 313 3.12 -13.96 18.04
C GLY A 313 3.72 -13.09 16.92
N PRO A 314 3.48 -13.40 15.62
CA PRO A 314 3.94 -12.57 14.52
C PRO A 314 3.45 -11.13 14.62
N LEU A 315 2.19 -10.90 15.04
CA LEU A 315 1.65 -9.55 15.15
C LEU A 315 2.26 -8.74 16.28
N ALA A 316 2.60 -9.38 17.40
CA ALA A 316 3.31 -8.73 18.50
C ALA A 316 4.72 -8.29 18.09
N ARG A 317 5.43 -9.11 17.29
CA ARG A 317 6.74 -8.74 16.73
C ARG A 317 6.65 -7.52 15.82
N TYR A 318 5.66 -7.47 14.92
CA TYR A 318 5.44 -6.29 14.07
C TYR A 318 5.02 -5.07 14.89
N ALA A 319 4.18 -5.24 15.91
CA ALA A 319 3.79 -4.18 16.82
C ALA A 319 4.98 -3.59 17.58
N ALA A 320 5.92 -4.41 18.03
CA ALA A 320 7.16 -3.94 18.66
C ALA A 320 7.98 -3.05 17.71
N GLN A 321 8.08 -3.44 16.42
CA GLN A 321 8.77 -2.62 15.42
C GLN A 321 8.08 -1.27 15.19
N PHE A 322 6.75 -1.26 15.06
CA PHE A 322 6.00 0.00 14.91
C PHE A 322 6.04 0.87 16.16
N ALA A 323 5.98 0.29 17.36
CA ALA A 323 6.13 1.00 18.62
C ALA A 323 7.53 1.63 18.76
N SER A 324 8.58 0.90 18.34
CA SER A 324 9.94 1.42 18.29
C SER A 324 10.07 2.63 17.35
N ARG A 325 9.48 2.54 16.15
CA ARG A 325 9.44 3.65 15.19
C ARG A 325 8.70 4.88 15.73
N LEU A 326 7.52 4.68 16.33
CA LEU A 326 6.75 5.75 16.97
C LEU A 326 7.52 6.42 18.12
N SER A 327 8.30 5.65 18.87
CA SER A 327 9.09 6.15 20.00
C SER A 327 10.41 6.81 19.58
N GLY A 328 10.72 6.88 18.29
CA GLY A 328 12.01 7.36 17.78
C GLY A 328 13.21 6.49 18.17
N LYS A 329 12.97 5.23 18.54
CA LYS A 329 13.99 4.25 18.98
C LYS A 329 14.44 3.30 17.88
N ALA A 330 13.83 3.37 16.69
CA ALA A 330 14.19 2.52 15.57
C ALA A 330 15.51 3.00 14.95
N GLU A 331 16.53 2.14 14.96
CA GLU A 331 17.86 2.46 14.40
C GLU A 331 17.89 2.30 12.86
N ASP A 332 17.01 1.46 12.28
CA ASP A 332 17.00 1.15 10.84
C ASP A 332 15.62 1.38 10.19
N LEU A 333 15.34 2.62 9.76
CA LEU A 333 14.21 2.92 8.86
C LEU A 333 14.42 2.36 7.44
N CYS A 334 15.66 1.99 7.15
CA CYS A 334 16.21 1.80 5.81
C CYS A 334 17.01 0.47 5.82
N PRO A 335 16.57 -0.56 5.09
CA PRO A 335 17.22 -1.88 5.08
C PRO A 335 18.50 -1.99 4.22
#